data_AF-A0A7V4L8M6-F1
#
_entry.id   AF-A0A7V4L8M6-F1
#
_cell.length_a   1.000
_cell.length_b   1.000
_cell.length_c   1.000
_cell.angle_alpha   90.00
_cell.angle_beta   90.00
_cell.angle_gamma   90.00
#
_symmetry.space_group_name_H-M   'P 1'
#
loop_
_entity.id
_entity.type
_entity.pdbx_description
1 polymer ?
#
loop_
_entity_poly.entity_id
_entity_poly.type
_entity_poly.pdbx_seq_one_letter_code
_entity_poly.pdbx_strand_id
1 'polypeptide(L)'
;MSRKYTSYLAGILGLFLSGIGCGGTHRHPGYLDVAWDIVDSRTGQRMSCEWAGIAMVELACRNIRTGEDIYSSFNCVDGGGISEPLPPSEYKVAFYAYDNNLNNPNPVASYILPVAYPVYEDTTTQLPVISFILP
;
A
#
# COMPACT_ATOMS: atom_id res chain seq x y z
N MET A 1 51.43 55.57 -6.88
CA MET A 1 50.70 54.66 -5.99
C MET A 1 49.24 55.10 -5.88
N SER A 2 48.33 54.14 -5.88
CA SER A 2 46.87 54.23 -5.62
C SER A 2 45.94 54.54 -6.80
N ARG A 3 45.33 53.47 -7.32
CA ARG A 3 44.14 53.39 -8.17
C ARG A 3 42.88 53.52 -7.28
N LYS A 4 41.84 54.20 -7.75
CA LYS A 4 40.46 53.92 -7.31
C LYS A 4 39.54 53.87 -8.53
N TYR A 5 39.07 52.67 -8.82
CA TYR A 5 38.04 52.35 -9.79
C TYR A 5 36.68 52.59 -9.14
N THR A 6 35.73 53.21 -9.86
CA THR A 6 34.33 53.27 -9.43
C THR A 6 33.47 52.85 -10.60
N SER A 7 32.90 51.67 -10.42
CA SER A 7 32.06 50.89 -11.32
C SER A 7 30.68 51.55 -11.46
N TYR A 8 30.18 51.65 -12.69
CA TYR A 8 28.75 51.81 -12.94
C TYR A 8 28.22 50.57 -13.65
N LEU A 9 27.17 50.02 -13.05
CA LEU A 9 26.44 48.83 -13.43
C LEU A 9 25.96 48.90 -14.88
N ALA A 10 26.38 47.94 -15.70
CA ALA A 10 25.67 47.57 -16.92
C ALA A 10 24.56 46.58 -16.54
N GLY A 11 23.32 47.03 -16.63
CA GLY A 11 22.16 46.17 -16.57
C GLY A 11 22.12 45.25 -17.80
N ILE A 12 21.92 43.96 -17.58
CA ILE A 12 21.53 43.02 -18.62
C ILE A 12 20.11 42.55 -18.30
N LEU A 13 19.22 43.08 -19.12
CA LEU A 13 17.87 42.60 -19.37
C LEU A 13 17.89 41.11 -19.72
N GLY A 14 16.97 40.37 -19.09
CA GLY A 14 16.15 39.37 -19.77
C GLY A 14 16.84 38.13 -20.31
N LEU A 15 16.77 37.05 -19.54
CA LEU A 15 16.52 35.71 -20.07
C LEU A 15 15.81 34.90 -18.97
N PHE A 16 14.49 35.06 -18.91
CA PHE A 16 13.61 34.07 -18.28
C PHE A 16 13.70 32.79 -19.11
N LEU A 17 14.67 31.93 -18.81
CA LEU A 17 14.61 30.54 -19.20
C LEU A 17 13.60 29.85 -18.27
N SER A 18 12.32 30.07 -18.55
CA SER A 18 11.26 29.15 -18.17
C SER A 18 11.41 27.86 -18.97
N GLY A 19 12.44 27.09 -18.67
CA GLY A 19 12.54 25.68 -19.01
C GLY A 19 11.81 24.87 -17.95
N ILE A 20 10.49 25.02 -17.90
CA ILE A 20 9.60 24.14 -17.14
C ILE A 20 9.68 22.78 -17.83
N GLY A 21 10.56 21.93 -17.32
CA GLY A 21 10.76 20.57 -17.78
C GLY A 21 10.69 19.59 -16.62
N CYS A 22 9.87 19.86 -15.60
CA CYS A 22 9.42 18.79 -14.69
C CYS A 22 8.39 17.93 -15.42
N GLY A 23 8.82 17.24 -16.48
CA GLY A 23 8.14 16.06 -17.00
C GLY A 23 8.43 14.88 -16.09
N GLY A 24 8.12 15.01 -14.80
CA GLY A 24 7.98 13.84 -13.96
C GLY A 24 6.74 13.14 -14.47
N THR A 25 6.90 12.00 -15.13
CA THR A 25 5.78 11.11 -15.37
C THR A 25 5.27 10.73 -13.99
N HIS A 26 4.21 11.40 -13.52
CA HIS A 26 3.49 11.00 -12.34
C HIS A 26 2.95 9.61 -12.66
N ARG A 27 3.64 8.56 -12.23
CA ARG A 27 3.11 7.21 -12.33
C ARG A 27 1.89 7.18 -11.44
N HIS A 28 0.75 6.99 -12.06
CA HIS A 28 -0.50 6.87 -11.35
C HIS A 28 -0.50 5.53 -10.59
N PRO A 29 -0.86 5.52 -9.30
CA PRO A 29 -0.90 4.27 -8.56
C PRO A 29 -2.04 3.38 -9.07
N GLY A 30 -1.93 2.08 -8.81
CA GLY A 30 -3.05 1.15 -8.84
C GLY A 30 -3.43 0.71 -7.43
N TYR A 31 -4.43 -0.17 -7.33
CA TYR A 31 -5.02 -0.62 -6.07
C TYR A 31 -5.32 -2.12 -6.11
N LEU A 32 -5.40 -2.74 -4.95
CA LEU A 32 -5.95 -4.09 -4.79
C LEU A 32 -7.30 -4.01 -4.10
N ASP A 33 -8.32 -4.64 -4.68
CA ASP A 33 -9.61 -4.87 -4.03
C ASP A 33 -9.58 -6.27 -3.40
N VAL A 34 -9.81 -6.33 -2.10
CA VAL A 34 -9.61 -7.52 -1.28
C VAL A 34 -10.85 -7.88 -0.50
N ALA A 35 -11.04 -9.17 -0.26
CA ALA A 35 -12.12 -9.68 0.57
C ALA A 35 -11.67 -10.93 1.34
N TRP A 36 -12.26 -11.16 2.51
CA TRP A 36 -11.96 -12.30 3.36
C TRP A 36 -13.20 -12.86 4.03
N ASP A 37 -13.10 -14.15 4.38
CA ASP A 37 -14.00 -14.85 5.28
C ASP A 37 -13.22 -15.38 6.48
N ILE A 38 -13.92 -15.60 7.60
CA ILE A 38 -13.39 -16.34 8.73
C ILE A 38 -14.22 -17.61 8.88
N VAL A 39 -13.56 -18.75 8.99
CA VAL A 39 -14.19 -20.08 8.97
C VAL A 39 -13.75 -20.88 10.19
N ASP A 40 -14.72 -21.46 10.89
CA ASP A 40 -14.48 -22.40 11.98
C ASP A 40 -13.94 -23.70 11.41
N SER A 41 -12.72 -24.07 11.82
CA SER A 41 -12.05 -25.29 11.39
C SER A 41 -12.77 -26.57 11.81
N ARG A 42 -13.59 -26.53 12.87
CA ARG A 42 -14.34 -27.70 13.37
C ARG A 42 -15.62 -27.95 12.59
N THR A 43 -16.33 -26.88 12.26
CA THR A 43 -17.66 -26.98 11.63
C THR A 43 -17.67 -26.64 10.15
N GLY A 44 -16.62 -25.99 9.65
CA GLY A 44 -16.55 -25.43 8.30
C GLY A 44 -17.50 -24.25 8.08
N GLN A 45 -18.15 -23.75 9.13
CA GLN A 45 -19.09 -22.64 9.03
C GLN A 45 -18.38 -21.29 9.10
N ARG A 46 -18.92 -20.30 8.39
CA ARG A 46 -18.46 -18.91 8.51
C ARG A 46 -18.75 -18.37 9.92
N MET A 47 -17.79 -17.68 10.49
CA MET A 47 -17.91 -17.01 11.78
C MET A 47 -17.82 -15.48 11.64
N SER A 48 -18.39 -14.75 12.58
CA SER A 48 -18.22 -13.31 12.68
C SER A 48 -16.84 -12.97 13.27
N CYS A 49 -16.35 -11.76 12.97
CA CYS A 49 -15.12 -11.22 13.57
C CYS A 49 -15.17 -11.19 15.10
N GLU A 50 -16.33 -10.86 15.68
CA GLU A 50 -16.52 -10.86 17.14
C GLU A 50 -16.32 -12.26 17.73
N TRP A 51 -16.92 -13.29 17.11
CA TRP A 51 -16.77 -14.66 17.57
C TRP A 51 -15.35 -15.19 17.36
N ALA A 52 -14.70 -14.76 16.27
CA ALA A 52 -13.31 -15.06 15.97
C ALA A 52 -12.29 -14.36 16.89
N GLY A 53 -12.72 -13.35 17.64
CA GLY A 53 -11.81 -12.47 18.39
C GLY A 53 -10.89 -11.62 17.51
N ILE A 54 -11.24 -11.40 16.24
CA ILE A 54 -10.47 -10.59 15.29
C ILE A 54 -11.05 -9.19 15.23
N ALA A 55 -10.20 -8.19 15.41
CA ALA A 55 -10.58 -6.77 15.28
C ALA A 55 -10.17 -6.18 13.93
N MET A 56 -9.03 -6.61 13.39
CA MET A 56 -8.40 -5.98 12.23
C MET A 56 -7.84 -7.02 11.27
N VAL A 57 -7.88 -6.71 9.98
CA VAL A 57 -7.16 -7.44 8.94
C VAL A 57 -6.18 -6.48 8.27
N GLU A 58 -4.92 -6.87 8.21
CA GLU A 58 -3.86 -6.14 7.51
C GLU A 58 -3.49 -6.87 6.22
N LEU A 59 -3.41 -6.12 5.14
CA LEU A 59 -2.88 -6.53 3.85
C LEU A 59 -1.44 -6.04 3.74
N ALA A 60 -0.49 -6.96 3.60
CA ALA A 60 0.91 -6.64 3.31
C ALA A 60 1.22 -6.92 1.84
N CYS A 61 1.60 -5.86 1.12
CA CYS A 61 1.97 -5.89 -0.29
C CYS A 61 3.47 -5.67 -0.43
N ARG A 62 4.22 -6.73 -0.69
CA ARG A 62 5.66 -6.64 -0.94
C ARG A 62 5.95 -6.49 -2.43
N ASN A 63 6.47 -5.33 -2.81
CA ASN A 63 6.89 -5.08 -4.18
C ASN A 63 8.08 -5.99 -4.53
N ILE A 64 7.93 -6.86 -5.51
CA ILE A 64 8.96 -7.86 -5.87
C ILE A 64 10.24 -7.18 -6.39
N ARG A 65 10.08 -6.04 -7.06
CA ARG A 65 11.18 -5.31 -7.69
C ARG A 65 12.00 -4.50 -6.69
N THR A 66 11.35 -3.79 -5.77
CA THR A 66 12.02 -2.90 -4.81
C THR A 66 12.27 -3.54 -3.45
N GLY A 67 11.52 -4.60 -3.12
CA GLY A 67 11.55 -5.22 -1.79
C GLY A 67 10.83 -4.42 -0.70
N GLU A 68 10.18 -3.32 -1.07
CA GLU A 68 9.39 -2.45 -0.19
C GLU A 68 8.07 -3.12 0.18
N ASP A 69 7.71 -3.05 1.47
CA ASP A 69 6.44 -3.53 1.99
C ASP A 69 5.49 -2.34 2.20
N ILE A 70 4.29 -2.42 1.62
CA ILE A 70 3.22 -1.44 1.79
C ILE A 70 2.07 -2.15 2.50
N TYR A 71 1.57 -1.54 3.58
CA TYR A 71 0.55 -2.12 4.43
C TYR A 71 -0.78 -1.37 4.30
N SER A 72 -1.89 -2.09 4.40
CA SER A 72 -3.23 -1.51 4.45
C SER A 72 -4.02 -2.21 5.53
N SER A 73 -4.62 -1.46 6.45
CA SER A 73 -5.34 -2.00 7.59
C SER A 73 -6.83 -1.76 7.44
N PHE A 74 -7.63 -2.80 7.70
CA PHE A 74 -9.07 -2.80 7.54
C PHE A 74 -9.75 -3.25 8.83
N ASN A 75 -10.93 -2.71 9.11
CA ASN A 75 -11.76 -3.24 10.18
C ASN A 75 -12.27 -4.62 9.75
N CYS A 76 -12.13 -5.63 10.60
CA CYS A 76 -12.50 -6.99 10.25
C CYS A 76 -13.96 -7.10 9.78
N VAL A 77 -14.86 -6.33 10.40
CA VAL A 77 -16.31 -6.38 10.14
C VAL A 77 -16.69 -5.94 8.73
N ASP A 78 -15.79 -5.26 8.01
CA ASP A 78 -16.02 -4.82 6.64
C ASP A 78 -15.98 -5.99 5.64
N GLY A 79 -15.29 -7.09 6.00
CA GLY A 79 -15.15 -8.29 5.15
C GLY A 79 -14.33 -8.08 3.86
N GLY A 80 -13.80 -6.88 3.66
CA GLY A 80 -13.04 -6.48 2.48
C GLY A 80 -12.60 -5.02 2.53
N GLY A 81 -11.89 -4.59 1.50
CA GLY A 81 -11.42 -3.21 1.39
C GLY A 81 -10.57 -2.97 0.15
N ILE A 82 -10.23 -1.70 -0.07
CA ILE A 82 -9.31 -1.27 -1.13
C ILE A 82 -7.98 -0.89 -0.48
N SER A 83 -6.88 -1.41 -1.00
CA SER A 83 -5.53 -1.13 -0.50
C SER A 83 -5.18 0.36 -0.54
N GLU A 84 -4.11 0.71 0.18
CA GLU A 84 -3.36 1.94 -0.09
C GLU A 84 -2.86 1.97 -1.55
N PRO A 85 -2.57 3.16 -2.10
CA PRO A 85 -2.04 3.30 -3.45
C PRO A 85 -0.72 2.52 -3.63
N LEU A 86 -0.67 1.67 -4.66
CA LEU A 86 0.49 0.84 -4.99
C LEU A 86 1.13 1.32 -6.30
N PRO A 87 2.45 1.61 -6.32
CA PRO A 87 3.17 1.82 -7.56
C PRO A 87 3.01 0.63 -8.53
N PRO A 88 2.87 0.87 -9.85
CA PRO A 88 2.75 -0.22 -10.81
C PRO A 88 3.95 -1.18 -10.75
N SER A 89 3.68 -2.45 -10.43
CA SER A 89 4.68 -3.51 -10.22
C SER A 89 3.98 -4.87 -10.04
N GLU A 90 4.77 -5.90 -9.77
CA GLU A 90 4.27 -7.18 -9.24
C GLU A 90 4.48 -7.24 -7.72
N TYR A 91 3.46 -7.75 -7.02
CA TYR A 91 3.43 -7.80 -5.57
C TYR A 91 3.23 -9.21 -5.04
N LYS A 92 4.02 -9.60 -4.03
CA LYS A 92 3.65 -10.71 -3.14
C LYS A 92 2.69 -10.17 -2.10
N VAL A 93 1.61 -10.90 -1.85
CA VAL A 93 0.52 -10.43 -1.01
C VAL A 93 0.30 -11.40 0.15
N ALA A 94 0.23 -10.85 1.35
CA ALA A 94 -0.13 -11.58 2.56
C ALA A 94 -1.23 -10.84 3.32
N PHE A 95 -2.05 -11.61 4.03
CA PHE A 95 -3.09 -11.13 4.93
C PHE A 95 -2.75 -11.56 6.35
N TYR A 96 -2.97 -10.67 7.31
CA TYR A 96 -2.72 -10.88 8.72
C TYR A 96 -3.96 -10.46 9.51
N ALA A 97 -4.53 -11.38 10.29
CA ALA A 97 -5.62 -11.07 11.19
C ALA A 97 -5.07 -10.77 12.59
N TYR A 98 -5.54 -9.70 13.21
CA TYR A 98 -5.13 -9.27 14.55
C TYR A 98 -6.31 -9.23 15.51
N ASP A 99 -6.05 -9.59 16.76
CA ASP A 99 -7.02 -9.44 17.84
C ASP A 99 -7.17 -7.96 18.26
N ASN A 100 -8.00 -7.70 19.26
CA ASN A 100 -8.21 -6.38 19.83
C ASN A 100 -7.11 -5.95 20.84
N ASN A 101 -6.12 -6.81 21.10
CA ASN A 101 -5.06 -6.52 22.04
C ASN A 101 -3.93 -5.77 21.34
N LEU A 102 -3.97 -4.43 21.40
CA LEU A 102 -2.96 -3.55 20.80
C LEU A 102 -1.53 -3.77 21.33
N ASN A 103 -1.35 -4.49 22.44
CA ASN A 103 -0.03 -4.84 22.97
C ASN A 103 0.50 -6.17 22.41
N ASN A 104 -0.31 -6.91 21.66
CA ASN A 104 0.08 -8.13 20.97
C ASN A 104 0.40 -7.82 19.50
N PRO A 105 1.68 -7.71 19.12
CA PRO A 105 2.05 -7.43 17.74
C PRO A 105 1.93 -8.68 16.83
N ASN A 106 1.57 -9.84 17.38
CA ASN A 106 1.51 -11.09 16.61
C ASN A 106 0.12 -11.29 16.02
N PRO A 107 0.03 -11.62 14.72
CA PRO A 107 -1.25 -11.95 14.12
C PRO A 107 -1.79 -13.27 14.68
N VAL A 108 -3.11 -13.33 14.89
CA VAL A 108 -3.80 -14.57 15.31
C VAL A 108 -3.92 -15.57 14.16
N ALA A 109 -3.95 -15.08 12.92
CA ALA A 109 -3.90 -15.89 11.72
C ALA A 109 -3.21 -15.13 10.58
N SER A 110 -2.63 -15.87 9.64
CA SER A 110 -2.07 -15.30 8.43
C SER A 110 -2.40 -16.15 7.21
N TYR A 111 -2.47 -15.50 6.05
CA TYR A 111 -2.69 -16.15 4.78
C TYR A 111 -1.81 -15.50 3.72
N ILE A 112 -0.97 -16.29 3.05
CA ILE A 112 -0.08 -15.79 1.98
C ILE A 112 -0.65 -16.27 0.65
N LEU A 113 -0.89 -15.35 -0.28
CA LEU A 113 -1.32 -15.75 -1.62
C LEU A 113 -0.17 -16.46 -2.34
N PRO A 114 -0.44 -17.58 -3.04
CA PRO A 114 0.61 -18.44 -3.61
C PRO A 114 1.29 -17.83 -4.84
N VAL A 115 0.72 -16.76 -5.39
CA VAL A 115 1.19 -16.11 -6.62
C VAL A 115 1.35 -14.61 -6.40
N ALA A 116 2.18 -14.00 -7.24
CA ALA A 116 2.30 -12.56 -7.31
C ALA A 116 1.14 -11.95 -8.12
N TYR A 117 0.75 -10.73 -7.78
CA TYR A 117 -0.31 -10.00 -8.47
C TYR A 117 0.26 -8.76 -9.17
N PRO A 118 -0.03 -8.58 -10.47
CA PRO A 118 0.32 -7.35 -11.16
C PRO A 118 -0.64 -6.22 -10.75
N VAL A 119 -0.06 -5.05 -10.52
CA VAL A 119 -0.77 -3.79 -10.33
C VAL A 119 -0.40 -2.86 -11.48
N TYR A 120 -1.41 -2.34 -12.18
CA TYR A 120 -1.25 -1.41 -13.30
C TYR A 120 -1.70 0.00 -12.91
N GLU A 121 -1.24 1.00 -13.65
CA GLU A 121 -1.59 2.41 -13.46
C GLU A 121 -3.10 2.63 -13.57
N ASP A 122 -3.70 3.39 -12.64
CA ASP A 122 -5.12 3.75 -12.60
C ASP A 122 -6.08 2.55 -12.65
N THR A 123 -5.64 1.38 -12.17
CA THR A 123 -6.47 0.16 -12.10
C THR A 123 -6.68 -0.32 -10.67
N THR A 124 -7.80 -1.02 -10.47
CA THR A 124 -8.05 -1.81 -9.27
C THR A 124 -8.05 -3.28 -9.65
N THR A 125 -7.08 -4.04 -9.15
CA THR A 125 -6.98 -5.48 -9.35
C THR A 125 -7.76 -6.19 -8.25
N GLN A 126 -8.77 -6.98 -8.63
CA GLN A 126 -9.54 -7.78 -7.68
C GLN A 126 -8.77 -9.06 -7.30
N LEU A 127 -8.57 -9.28 -6.00
CA LEU A 127 -7.98 -10.50 -5.46
C LEU A 127 -9.03 -11.58 -5.21
N PRO A 128 -8.65 -12.87 -5.17
CA PRO A 128 -9.55 -13.91 -4.69
C PRO A 128 -9.91 -13.69 -3.22
N VAL A 129 -11.14 -14.07 -2.85
CA VAL A 129 -11.56 -14.11 -1.44
C VAL A 129 -10.70 -15.14 -0.70
N ILE A 130 -10.06 -14.73 0.40
CA ILE A 130 -9.29 -15.63 1.26
C ILE A 130 -10.11 -16.08 2.47
N SER A 131 -9.74 -17.19 3.08
CA SER A 131 -10.41 -17.68 4.29
C SER A 131 -9.40 -17.89 5.40
N PHE A 132 -9.57 -17.18 6.51
CA PHE A 132 -8.87 -17.47 7.75
C PHE A 132 -9.55 -18.67 8.43
N ILE A 133 -8.79 -19.74 8.66
CA ILE A 133 -9.28 -20.95 9.30
C ILE A 133 -8.84 -20.92 10.76
N LEU A 134 -9.81 -20.84 11.68
CA LEU A 134 -9.56 -20.70 13.11
C LEU A 134 -10.12 -21.89 13.92
N PRO A 135 -9.52 -22.23 15.07
CA PRO A 135 -10.02 -23.28 15.97
C PRO A 135 -11.37 -22.95 16.62
#